data_AF-W4P671-F1
#
_entry.id   AF-W4P671-F1
#
_cell.length_a   1.000
_cell.length_b   1.000
_cell.length_c   1.000
_cell.angle_alpha   90.00
_cell.angle_beta   90.00
_cell.angle_gamma   90.00
#
_symmetry.space_group_name_H-M   'P 1'
#
loop_
_entity.id
_entity.type
_entity.pdbx_description
1 polymer ?
#
loop_
_entity_poly.entity_id
_entity_poly.type
_entity_poly.pdbx_seq_one_letter_code
_entity_poly.pdbx_strand_id
1 'polypeptide(L)'
;MNIQVINKSKHPLPAYATELSAGMDIRANLHEPVTLKPLERCLIPTGLYISLPAGAEAQIRPRSGLAVKKGITVLNSPGTIDADYRGEIRIILVNLSSETFVVEDGERIAQMVIARHEQAVWKEVEILDETERGEGGFGHTGRG
;
A
#
# COMPACT_ATOMS: atom_id res chain seq x y z
N MET A 1 -11.83 10.80 11.55
CA MET A 1 -10.81 9.99 12.26
C MET A 1 -9.56 10.83 12.32
N ASN A 2 -8.92 10.97 13.49
CA ASN A 2 -7.68 11.73 13.64
C ASN A 2 -6.52 10.74 13.80
N ILE A 3 -5.45 10.90 13.01
CA ILE A 3 -4.26 10.06 13.04
C ILE A 3 -3.10 10.92 13.54
N GLN A 4 -2.36 10.44 14.53
CA GLN A 4 -1.14 11.13 14.97
C GLN A 4 -0.03 10.80 13.97
N VAL A 5 0.75 11.81 13.59
CA VAL A 5 1.82 11.68 12.59
C VAL A 5 3.05 12.46 13.03
N ILE A 6 4.22 11.88 12.83
CA ILE A 6 5.50 12.58 12.84
C ILE A 6 5.98 12.62 11.38
N ASN A 7 6.22 13.83 10.88
CA ASN A 7 6.82 14.05 9.56
C ASN A 7 8.27 14.50 9.72
N LYS A 8 9.21 13.61 9.40
CA LYS A 8 10.64 13.89 9.31
C LYS A 8 11.12 14.06 7.86
N SER A 9 10.20 14.05 6.91
CA SER A 9 10.52 14.23 5.49
C SER A 9 10.74 15.71 5.16
N LYS A 10 11.33 15.95 3.99
CA LYS A 10 11.45 17.28 3.38
C LYS A 10 10.15 17.75 2.71
N HIS A 11 9.08 16.94 2.74
CA HIS A 11 7.87 17.12 1.95
C HIS A 11 6.63 17.36 2.82
N PRO A 12 5.58 18.02 2.29
CA PRO A 12 4.32 18.16 3.00
C PRO A 12 3.70 16.81 3.39
N LEU A 13 2.85 16.82 4.41
CA LEU A 13 2.05 15.65 4.76
C LEU A 13 1.20 15.18 3.56
N PRO A 14 0.99 13.86 3.42
CA PRO A 14 0.02 13.34 2.45
C PRO A 14 -1.35 13.97 2.64
N ALA A 15 -2.02 14.29 1.54
CA ALA A 15 -3.35 14.87 1.52
C ALA A 15 -4.21 14.18 0.46
N TYR A 16 -5.52 14.22 0.67
CA TYR A 16 -6.48 13.78 -0.33
C TYR A 16 -6.46 14.75 -1.51
N ALA A 17 -6.24 14.23 -2.72
CA ALA A 17 -6.09 15.06 -3.91
C ALA A 17 -7.42 15.72 -4.33
N THR A 18 -8.54 15.06 -4.04
CA THR A 18 -9.90 15.56 -4.25
C THR A 18 -10.77 15.20 -3.04
N GLU A 19 -11.92 15.84 -2.90
CA GLU A 19 -12.87 15.60 -1.82
C GLU A 19 -13.29 14.13 -1.67
N LEU A 20 -13.40 13.41 -2.80
CA LEU A 20 -13.84 12.01 -2.85
C LEU A 20 -12.68 11.01 -3.04
N SER A 21 -11.43 11.46 -2.90
CA SER A 21 -10.28 10.57 -3.01
C SER A 21 -10.26 9.57 -1.85
N ALA A 22 -10.11 8.28 -2.16
CA ALA A 22 -10.02 7.23 -1.13
C ALA A 22 -8.65 7.21 -0.42
N GLY A 23 -7.58 7.62 -1.12
CA GLY A 23 -6.22 7.57 -0.62
C GLY A 23 -5.46 8.89 -0.74
N MET A 24 -4.39 8.99 0.03
CA MET A 24 -3.47 10.12 0.04
C MET A 24 -2.16 9.73 -0.65
N ASP A 25 -1.71 10.52 -1.63
CA ASP A 25 -0.45 10.24 -2.33
C ASP A 25 0.74 10.36 -1.35
N ILE A 26 1.61 9.34 -1.30
CA ILE A 26 2.84 9.33 -0.52
C ILE A 26 4.03 9.65 -1.42
N ARG A 27 4.93 10.48 -0.91
CA ARG A 27 6.16 10.90 -1.59
C ARG A 27 7.38 10.14 -1.10
N ALA A 28 8.34 9.91 -2.00
CA ALA A 28 9.67 9.46 -1.66
C ALA A 28 10.44 10.56 -0.90
N ASN A 29 11.18 10.20 0.14
CA ASN A 29 12.04 11.12 0.89
C ASN A 29 13.50 10.67 0.78
N LEU A 30 14.19 11.13 -0.26
CA LEU A 30 15.48 10.62 -0.68
C LEU A 30 16.58 11.68 -0.60
N HIS A 31 17.82 11.29 -0.29
CA HIS A 31 18.97 12.18 -0.41
C HIS A 31 19.51 12.23 -1.85
N GLU A 32 19.42 11.10 -2.56
CA GLU A 32 19.83 10.92 -3.94
C GLU A 32 18.79 10.06 -4.68
N PRO A 33 18.64 10.21 -6.01
CA PRO A 33 17.70 9.41 -6.78
C PRO A 33 18.02 7.91 -6.72
N VAL A 34 16.98 7.08 -6.75
CA VAL A 34 17.12 5.62 -6.72
C VAL A 34 16.74 5.03 -8.08
N THR A 35 17.69 4.35 -8.71
CA THR A 35 17.46 3.68 -10.00
C THR A 35 16.98 2.24 -9.78
N LEU A 36 15.90 1.88 -10.47
CA LEU A 36 15.35 0.53 -10.54
C LEU A 36 15.44 0.01 -11.97
N LYS A 37 16.32 -0.96 -12.21
CA LYS A 37 16.34 -1.71 -13.47
C LYS A 37 15.13 -2.66 -13.56
N PRO A 38 14.83 -3.21 -14.75
CA PRO A 38 13.84 -4.27 -14.90
C PRO A 38 14.01 -5.38 -13.86
N LEU A 39 12.92 -5.74 -13.19
CA LEU A 39 12.80 -6.75 -12.14
C LEU A 39 13.56 -6.46 -10.83
N GLU A 40 14.17 -5.28 -10.69
CA GLU A 40 14.73 -4.85 -9.41
C GLU A 40 13.63 -4.34 -8.46
N ARG A 41 13.95 -4.38 -7.17
CA ARG A 41 13.11 -3.88 -6.08
C ARG A 41 13.95 -3.09 -5.09
N CYS A 42 13.36 -2.05 -4.51
CA CYS A 42 14.01 -1.23 -3.50
C CYS A 42 13.02 -0.83 -2.40
N LEU A 43 13.58 -0.50 -1.24
CA LEU A 43 12.83 0.01 -0.10
C LEU A 43 12.98 1.53 -0.08
N ILE A 44 11.92 2.26 -0.41
CA ILE A 44 11.92 3.72 -0.45
C ILE A 44 11.44 4.31 0.88
N PRO A 45 12.28 5.11 1.57
CA PRO A 45 11.86 5.86 2.76
C PRO A 45 10.87 6.97 2.42
N THR A 46 9.99 7.29 3.38
CA THR A 46 8.97 8.34 3.25
C THR A 46 9.16 9.45 4.27
N GLY A 47 9.92 9.21 5.34
CA GLY A 47 10.04 10.12 6.49
C GLY A 47 8.76 10.23 7.34
N LEU A 48 7.74 9.41 7.09
CA LEU A 48 6.47 9.42 7.81
C LEU A 48 6.42 8.32 8.87
N TYR A 49 5.88 8.67 10.03
CA TYR A 49 5.62 7.77 11.14
C TYR A 49 4.22 8.06 11.64
N ILE A 50 3.39 7.03 11.83
CA ILE A 50 1.99 7.22 12.20
C ILE A 50 1.62 6.40 13.44
N SER A 51 0.52 6.79 14.07
CA SER A 51 -0.17 6.02 15.08
C SER A 51 -1.64 5.93 14.71
N LEU A 52 -2.10 4.73 14.38
CA LEU A 52 -3.51 4.49 14.05
C LEU A 52 -4.29 4.08 15.30
N PRO A 53 -5.61 4.33 15.33
CA PRO A 53 -6.47 3.75 16.36
C PRO A 53 -6.61 2.23 16.18
N ALA A 54 -6.93 1.52 17.26
CA ALA A 54 -7.27 0.10 17.19
C ALA A 54 -8.46 -0.16 16.22
N GLY A 55 -8.43 -1.29 15.53
CA GLY A 55 -9.42 -1.66 14.49
C GLY A 55 -9.25 -0.91 13.17
N ALA A 56 -8.09 -0.28 12.96
CA ALA A 56 -7.73 0.35 11.69
C ALA A 56 -6.32 -0.05 11.25
N GLU A 57 -6.12 -0.11 9.95
CA GLU A 57 -4.82 -0.27 9.30
C GLU A 57 -4.63 0.83 8.24
N ALA A 58 -3.38 1.09 7.86
CA ALA A 58 -3.11 1.86 6.65
C ALA A 58 -2.61 0.92 5.54
N GLN A 59 -3.28 0.97 4.40
CA GLN A 59 -2.97 0.18 3.23
C GLN A 59 -2.20 1.02 2.21
N ILE A 60 -0.97 0.60 1.92
CA ILE A 60 -0.11 1.19 0.88
C ILE A 60 -0.42 0.51 -0.45
N ARG A 61 -0.95 1.28 -1.40
CA ARG A 61 -1.40 0.81 -2.71
C ARG A 61 -0.62 1.46 -3.86
N PRO A 62 -0.46 0.79 -5.00
CA PRO A 62 0.12 1.37 -6.20
C PRO A 62 -0.70 2.55 -6.73
N ARG A 63 -0.03 3.48 -7.42
CA ARG A 63 -0.69 4.54 -8.20
C ARG A 63 -0.92 4.03 -9.61
N SER A 64 -2.16 4.08 -10.10
CA SER A 64 -2.52 3.53 -11.42
C SER A 64 -1.68 4.11 -12.56
N GLY A 65 -1.36 5.41 -12.50
CA GLY A 65 -0.51 6.08 -13.48
C GLY A 65 0.90 5.51 -13.57
N LEU A 66 1.53 5.19 -12.43
CA LEU A 66 2.85 4.55 -12.40
C LEU A 66 2.78 3.09 -12.86
N ALA A 67 1.73 2.37 -12.46
CA ALA A 67 1.52 0.98 -12.86
C ALA A 67 1.39 0.85 -14.39
N VAL A 68 0.49 1.61 -15.02
CA VAL A 68 0.21 1.47 -16.46
C VAL A 68 1.28 2.11 -17.35
N LYS A 69 1.87 3.25 -16.95
CA LYS A 69 2.81 3.99 -17.81
C LYS A 69 4.26 3.59 -17.63
N LYS A 70 4.62 3.03 -16.47
CA LYS A 70 6.01 2.77 -16.07
C LYS A 70 6.25 1.35 -15.55
N GLY A 71 5.20 0.53 -15.45
CA GLY A 71 5.30 -0.83 -14.89
C GLY A 71 5.76 -0.86 -13.43
N ILE A 72 5.57 0.23 -12.69
CA ILE A 72 6.00 0.34 -11.29
C ILE A 72 4.82 0.01 -10.37
N THR A 73 5.05 -0.89 -9.44
CA THR A 73 4.06 -1.27 -8.43
C THR A 73 4.69 -1.39 -7.04
N VAL A 74 3.83 -1.50 -6.04
CA VAL A 74 4.21 -1.83 -4.67
C VAL A 74 4.24 -3.35 -4.56
N LEU A 75 5.40 -3.93 -4.29
CA LEU A 75 5.62 -5.38 -4.37
C LEU A 75 4.73 -6.16 -3.41
N ASN A 76 4.53 -5.64 -2.19
CA ASN A 76 3.69 -6.23 -1.16
C ASN A 76 2.26 -5.67 -1.17
N SER A 77 1.77 -5.16 -2.30
CA SER A 77 0.46 -4.51 -2.38
C SER A 77 -0.72 -5.46 -2.06
N PRO A 78 -1.71 -5.03 -1.25
CA PRO A 78 -1.66 -3.82 -0.42
C PRO A 78 -0.67 -4.00 0.75
N GLY A 79 0.28 -3.07 0.89
CA GLY A 79 1.21 -3.09 2.00
C GLY A 79 0.48 -2.70 3.29
N THR A 80 0.61 -3.51 4.33
CA THR A 80 -0.11 -3.30 5.61
C THR A 80 0.75 -2.53 6.60
N ILE A 81 0.19 -1.48 7.19
CA ILE A 81 0.76 -0.77 8.33
C ILE A 81 -0.18 -0.96 9.53
N ASP A 82 0.28 -1.70 10.52
CA ASP A 82 -0.46 -2.05 11.72
C ASP A 82 -0.66 -0.86 12.66
N ALA A 83 -1.69 -0.94 13.51
CA ALA A 83 -2.04 0.16 14.42
C ALA A 83 -1.03 0.43 15.52
N ASP A 84 -0.23 -0.57 15.89
CA ASP A 84 0.84 -0.49 16.89
C ASP A 84 2.22 -0.22 16.27
N TYR A 85 2.34 -0.18 14.94
CA TYR A 85 3.59 0.16 14.27
C TYR A 85 3.94 1.64 14.48
N ARG A 86 5.16 1.91 14.96
CA ARG A 86 5.70 3.28 15.17
C ARG A 86 7.00 3.53 14.41
N GLY A 87 7.41 2.59 13.56
CA GLY A 87 8.56 2.77 12.69
C GLY A 87 8.23 3.67 11.50
N GLU A 88 9.24 3.90 10.67
CA GLU A 88 9.06 4.66 9.44
C GLU A 88 8.22 3.85 8.45
N ILE A 89 7.24 4.49 7.82
CA ILE A 89 6.56 3.91 6.66
C ILE A 89 7.56 3.87 5.51
N ARG A 90 7.83 2.68 4.99
CA ARG A 90 8.69 2.49 3.82
C ARG A 90 7.94 1.71 2.75
N ILE A 91 8.20 2.04 1.50
CA ILE A 91 7.46 1.50 0.35
C ILE A 91 8.39 0.56 -0.41
N ILE A 92 7.97 -0.70 -0.58
CA ILE A 92 8.71 -1.67 -1.39
C ILE A 92 8.28 -1.51 -2.85
N LEU A 93 9.03 -0.74 -3.63
CA LEU A 93 8.77 -0.61 -5.06
C LEU A 93 9.43 -1.76 -5.83
N VAL A 94 8.77 -2.21 -6.89
CA VAL A 94 9.33 -3.13 -7.88
C VAL A 94 9.07 -2.59 -9.28
N ASN A 95 10.06 -2.75 -10.15
CA ASN A 95 9.94 -2.42 -11.57
C ASN A 95 9.63 -3.69 -12.36
N LEU A 96 8.41 -3.80 -12.88
CA LEU A 96 7.96 -4.92 -13.71
C LEU A 96 8.00 -4.59 -15.21
N SER A 97 8.52 -3.42 -15.59
CA SER A 97 8.71 -3.04 -16.99
C SER A 97 10.06 -3.53 -17.52
N SER A 98 10.26 -3.39 -18.84
CA SER A 98 11.54 -3.59 -19.51
C SER A 98 12.41 -2.32 -19.55
N GLU A 99 11.95 -1.20 -19.00
CA GLU A 99 12.67 0.07 -18.99
C GLU A 99 13.24 0.36 -17.61
N THR A 100 14.32 1.13 -17.54
CA THR A 100 14.85 1.62 -16.26
C THR A 100 13.95 2.74 -15.73
N PHE A 101 13.63 2.70 -14.44
CA PHE A 101 12.89 3.74 -13.75
C PHE A 101 13.77 4.41 -12.69
N VAL A 102 13.71 5.74 -12.60
CA VAL A 102 14.43 6.51 -11.59
C VAL A 102 13.41 7.14 -10.67
N VAL A 103 13.51 6.84 -9.37
CA VAL A 103 12.70 7.47 -8.33
C VAL A 103 13.38 8.74 -7.89
N GLU A 104 12.71 9.87 -8.09
CA GLU A 104 13.21 11.19 -7.67
C GLU A 104 12.72 11.55 -6.26
N ASP A 105 13.49 12.38 -5.54
CA ASP A 105 13.05 12.93 -4.25
C ASP A 105 11.74 13.72 -4.42
N GLY A 106 10.78 13.48 -3.52
CA GLY A 106 9.47 14.12 -3.56
C GLY A 106 8.50 13.56 -4.60
N GLU A 107 8.90 12.58 -5.42
CA GLU A 107 7.99 11.93 -6.36
C GLU A 107 6.89 11.16 -5.62
N ARG A 108 5.65 11.25 -6.10
CA ARG A 108 4.50 10.52 -5.55
C ARG A 108 4.55 9.07 -6.04
N ILE A 109 4.90 8.14 -5.17
CA ILE A 109 5.24 6.76 -5.55
C ILE A 109 4.18 5.71 -5.17
N ALA A 110 3.35 6.01 -4.17
CA ALA A 110 2.26 5.15 -3.74
C ALA A 110 1.10 6.01 -3.22
N GLN A 111 0.01 5.37 -2.81
CA GLN A 111 -1.09 6.02 -2.10
C GLN A 111 -1.45 5.24 -0.84
N MET A 112 -1.86 5.94 0.22
CA MET A 112 -2.28 5.37 1.48
C MET A 112 -3.79 5.46 1.65
N VAL A 113 -4.45 4.33 1.90
CA VAL A 113 -5.87 4.25 2.26
C VAL A 113 -5.96 3.80 3.71
N ILE A 114 -6.77 4.49 4.52
CA ILE A 114 -7.04 4.06 5.89
C ILE A 114 -8.27 3.15 5.87
N ALA A 115 -8.11 1.91 6.33
CA ALA A 115 -9.16 0.90 6.29
C ALA A 115 -9.49 0.41 7.70
N ARG A 116 -10.76 0.10 7.96
CA ARG A 116 -11.17 -0.61 9.18
C ARG A 116 -11.04 -2.11 8.95
N HIS A 117 -10.67 -2.82 10.01
CA HIS A 117 -10.61 -4.28 10.04
C HIS A 117 -11.12 -4.81 11.38
N GLU A 118 -11.47 -6.08 11.40
CA GLU A 118 -11.86 -6.81 12.60
C GLU A 118 -10.74 -7.77 13.02
N GLN A 119 -10.58 -7.99 14.33
CA GLN A 119 -9.75 -9.07 14.85
C GLN A 119 -10.63 -10.30 15.09
N ALA A 120 -10.46 -11.32 14.26
CA ALA A 120 -11.24 -12.55 14.37
C ALA A 120 -10.77 -13.42 15.54
N VAL A 121 -11.72 -14.20 16.10
CA VAL A 121 -11.43 -15.27 17.06
C VAL A 121 -11.79 -16.59 16.39
N TRP A 122 -10.84 -17.53 16.38
CA TRP A 122 -11.06 -18.85 15.79
C TRP A 122 -12.04 -19.68 16.62
N LYS A 123 -12.96 -20.36 15.93
CA LYS A 123 -13.84 -21.39 16.50
C LYS A 123 -13.72 -22.64 15.63
N GLU A 124 -12.92 -23.60 16.09
CA GLU A 124 -12.72 -24.88 15.40
C GLU A 124 -14.00 -25.73 15.44
N VAL A 125 -14.37 -26.32 14.30
CA VAL A 125 -15.56 -27.16 14.12
C VAL A 125 -15.26 -28.31 13.15
N GLU A 126 -16.00 -29.41 13.26
CA GLU A 126 -15.83 -30.56 12.35
C GLU A 126 -16.53 -30.36 11.00
N ILE A 127 -17.58 -29.54 10.95
CA ILE A 127 -18.42 -29.32 9.77
C ILE A 127 -18.77 -27.82 9.66
N LEU A 128 -18.64 -27.25 8.46
CA LEU A 128 -19.06 -25.88 8.14
C LEU A 128 -20.53 -25.85 7.69
N ASP A 129 -21.16 -24.69 7.75
CA ASP A 129 -22.49 -24.47 7.19
C ASP A 129 -22.50 -24.50 5.65
N GLU A 130 -23.62 -24.92 5.06
CA GLU A 130 -23.78 -24.97 3.61
C GLU A 130 -24.15 -23.59 3.05
N THR A 131 -23.58 -23.23 1.89
CA THR A 131 -23.91 -22.02 1.14
C THR A 131 -24.13 -22.34 -0.33
N GLU A 132 -24.85 -21.48 -1.06
CA GLU A 132 -25.05 -21.64 -2.52
C GLU A 132 -23.73 -21.75 -3.29
N ARG A 133 -22.67 -21.08 -2.82
CA ARG A 133 -21.34 -21.14 -3.42
C ARG A 133 -20.56 -22.41 -3.05
N GLY A 134 -20.74 -22.93 -1.84
CA GLY A 134 -20.02 -24.08 -1.31
C GLY A 134 -18.51 -24.00 -1.56
N GLU A 135 -17.94 -25.06 -2.12
CA GLU A 135 -16.51 -25.17 -2.48
C GLU A 135 -16.12 -24.47 -3.80
N GLY A 136 -17.05 -23.75 -4.45
CA GLY A 136 -16.82 -23.08 -5.73
C GLY A 136 -15.79 -21.94 -5.68
N GLY A 137 -14.62 -22.14 -6.28
CA GLY A 137 -13.51 -21.17 -6.38
C GLY A 137 -12.94 -21.01 -7.79
N PHE A 138 -11.95 -20.13 -7.97
CA PHE A 138 -11.12 -20.04 -9.19
C PHE A 138 -11.87 -20.01 -10.53
N GLY A 139 -12.88 -19.13 -10.66
CA GLY A 139 -13.63 -19.00 -11.92
C GLY A 139 -14.85 -19.91 -12.05
N HIS A 140 -15.33 -20.51 -10.96
CA HIS A 140 -16.51 -21.40 -10.94
C HIS A 140 -17.82 -20.85 -11.56
N THR A 141 -17.92 -19.55 -11.82
CA THR A 141 -19.07 -18.91 -12.50
C THR A 141 -18.78 -18.48 -13.95
N GLY A 142 -17.54 -18.65 -14.43
CA GLY A 142 -17.10 -18.22 -15.75
C GLY A 142 -17.06 -19.39 -16.74
N ARG A 143 -17.69 -19.23 -17.91
CA ARG A 143 -17.34 -20.03 -19.09
C ARG A 143 -16.02 -19.48 -19.65
N GLY A 144 -14.96 -20.28 -19.57
CA GLY A 144 -13.68 -20.09 -20.23
C GLY A 144 -13.17 -21.43 -20.69
#